data_AF-A0A0J6WG70-F1
#
_entry.id   AF-A0A0J6WG70-F1
#
_cell.length_a   1.000
_cell.length_b   1.000
_cell.length_c   1.000
_cell.angle_alpha   90.00
_cell.angle_beta   90.00
_cell.angle_gamma   90.00
#
_symmetry.space_group_name_H-M   'P 1'
#
loop_
_entity.id
_entity.type
_entity.pdbx_description
1 polymer ?
#
loop_
_entity_poly.entity_id
_entity_poly.type
_entity_poly.pdbx_seq_one_letter_code
_entity_poly.pdbx_strand_id
1 'polypeptide(L)'
;MLFMGEEWASSSPFQFFSSHPEPDLARATAEGRKREFADHGWDADEIPDPQDPATFERSKLKWDEVDEGDHGRLRAFYQGLIALRNDPDLADPWLDHLQIDYDEDARWFLMRRGAFAIACNLGEKDVDVPVTGQAVLTWGEPDLGADATRLGGHSVTVLKT
;
A
#
# COMPACT_ATOMS: atom_id res chain seq x y z
N MET A 1 -1.50 -9.22 4.22
CA MET A 1 -2.88 -9.30 3.70
C MET A 1 -3.00 -8.19 2.68
N LEU A 2 -3.56 -8.46 1.51
CA LEU A 2 -3.81 -7.44 0.48
C LEU A 2 -5.31 -7.26 0.31
N PHE A 3 -5.74 -6.04 0.03
CA PHE A 3 -7.11 -5.81 -0.43
C PHE A 3 -7.20 -5.99 -1.95
N MET A 4 -8.35 -6.46 -2.45
CA MET A 4 -8.50 -6.72 -3.89
C MET A 4 -8.35 -5.43 -4.70
N GLY A 5 -7.41 -5.40 -5.64
CA GLY A 5 -7.11 -4.21 -6.44
C GLY A 5 -6.02 -3.32 -5.87
N GLU A 6 -5.51 -3.60 -4.66
CA GLU A 6 -4.39 -2.86 -4.08
C GLU A 6 -3.12 -3.03 -4.93
N GLU A 7 -2.89 -4.23 -5.47
CA GLU A 7 -1.66 -4.60 -6.16
C GLU A 7 -1.48 -3.89 -7.51
N TRP A 8 -2.53 -3.27 -8.05
CA TRP A 8 -2.45 -2.39 -9.22
C TRP A 8 -2.99 -0.99 -8.96
N ALA A 9 -3.22 -0.61 -7.70
CA ALA A 9 -3.83 0.67 -7.32
C ALA A 9 -5.14 0.93 -8.08
N SER A 10 -6.13 0.05 -7.91
CA SER A 10 -7.41 0.17 -8.60
C SER A 10 -8.04 1.55 -8.41
N SER A 11 -8.61 2.09 -9.49
CA SER A 11 -9.30 3.37 -9.45
C SER A 11 -10.68 3.30 -8.80
N SER A 12 -11.21 2.09 -8.59
CA SER A 12 -12.53 1.87 -8.01
C SER A 12 -12.50 2.06 -6.49
N PRO A 13 -13.41 2.86 -5.91
CA PRO A 13 -13.58 2.89 -4.47
C PRO A 13 -14.14 1.55 -3.97
N PHE A 14 -13.94 1.21 -2.70
CA PHE A 14 -14.68 0.14 -2.05
C PHE A 14 -15.68 0.72 -1.05
N GLN A 15 -16.92 0.87 -1.48
CA GLN A 15 -17.98 1.52 -0.71
C GLN A 15 -18.71 0.48 0.16
N PHE A 16 -19.32 0.92 1.25
CA PHE A 16 -20.26 0.07 1.98
C PHE A 16 -21.59 0.01 1.22
N PHE A 17 -22.03 -1.19 0.84
CA PHE A 17 -23.30 -1.44 0.16
C PHE A 17 -24.06 -2.60 0.81
N SER A 18 -25.39 -2.59 0.65
CA SER A 18 -26.35 -3.53 1.22
C SER A 18 -27.54 -3.70 0.27
N SER A 19 -28.37 -4.72 0.50
CA SER A 19 -29.57 -4.98 -0.32
C SER A 19 -30.70 -5.53 0.56
N HIS A 20 -31.03 -4.81 1.63
CA HIS A 20 -32.13 -5.22 2.53
C HIS A 20 -33.48 -5.13 1.82
N PRO A 21 -34.26 -6.22 1.75
CA PRO A 21 -35.59 -6.18 1.15
C PRO A 21 -36.61 -5.45 2.03
N GLU A 22 -36.38 -5.38 3.35
CA GLU A 22 -37.25 -4.66 4.29
C GLU A 22 -36.93 -3.15 4.29
N PRO A 23 -37.91 -2.27 3.93
CA PRO A 23 -37.66 -0.83 3.82
C PRO A 23 -37.19 -0.16 5.12
N ASP A 24 -37.70 -0.61 6.27
CA ASP A 24 -37.29 -0.04 7.57
C ASP A 24 -35.85 -0.39 7.92
N LEU A 25 -35.40 -1.60 7.58
CA LEU A 25 -34.01 -2.01 7.77
C LEU A 25 -33.10 -1.27 6.79
N ALA A 26 -33.51 -1.13 5.53
CA ALA A 26 -32.80 -0.35 4.53
C ALA A 26 -32.55 1.10 4.98
N ARG A 27 -33.61 1.78 5.46
CA ARG A 27 -33.53 3.14 6.01
C ARG A 27 -32.66 3.22 7.25
N ALA A 28 -32.82 2.29 8.19
CA ALA A 28 -32.03 2.27 9.42
C ALA A 28 -30.53 2.12 9.12
N THR A 29 -30.15 1.26 8.18
CA THR A 29 -28.77 1.07 7.72
C THR A 29 -28.22 2.35 7.08
N ALA A 30 -28.97 2.98 6.17
CA ALA A 30 -28.55 4.22 5.51
C ALA A 30 -28.36 5.37 6.51
N GLU A 31 -29.34 5.61 7.40
CA GLU A 31 -29.25 6.64 8.43
C GLU A 31 -28.13 6.36 9.45
N GLY A 32 -27.97 5.10 9.85
CA GLY A 32 -26.90 4.68 10.75
C GLY A 32 -25.53 5.00 10.18
N ARG A 33 -25.31 4.68 8.90
CA ARG A 33 -24.03 4.95 8.23
C ARG A 33 -23.75 6.44 8.06
N LYS A 34 -24.77 7.22 7.71
CA LYS A 34 -24.64 8.68 7.62
C LYS A 34 -24.24 9.32 8.96
N ARG A 35 -24.83 8.87 10.07
CA ARG A 35 -24.49 9.35 11.41
C ARG A 35 -23.04 9.02 11.79
N GLU A 36 -22.63 7.77 11.59
CA GLU A 36 -21.26 7.32 11.95
C GLU A 36 -20.18 8.12 11.21
N PHE A 37 -20.37 8.41 9.94
CA PHE A 37 -19.38 9.15 9.15
C PHE A 37 -19.41 10.66 9.38
N ALA A 38 -20.58 11.23 9.70
CA ALA A 38 -20.67 12.64 10.10
C ALA A 38 -19.85 12.89 11.38
N ASP A 39 -19.83 11.94 12.31
CA ASP A 39 -18.98 11.99 13.52
C ASP A 39 -17.48 11.96 13.20
N HIS A 40 -17.10 11.44 12.02
CA HIS A 40 -15.74 11.43 11.48
C HIS A 40 -15.41 12.64 10.58
N GLY A 41 -16.29 13.64 10.53
CA GLY A 41 -16.06 14.90 9.80
C GLY A 41 -16.30 14.83 8.29
N TRP A 42 -16.97 13.78 7.81
CA TRP A 42 -17.36 13.65 6.40
C TRP A 42 -18.66 14.40 6.15
N ASP A 43 -18.79 15.02 4.97
CA ASP A 43 -20.05 15.62 4.56
C ASP A 43 -21.09 14.52 4.33
N ALA A 44 -22.23 14.62 5.02
CA ALA A 44 -23.29 13.62 4.96
C ALA A 44 -23.91 13.48 3.56
N ASP A 45 -23.80 14.54 2.74
CA ASP A 45 -24.31 14.57 1.37
C ASP A 45 -23.35 13.87 0.38
N GLU A 46 -22.07 13.68 0.76
CA GLU A 46 -21.09 12.93 -0.03
C GLU A 46 -21.11 11.43 0.27
N ILE A 47 -21.82 11.00 1.31
CA ILE A 47 -21.91 9.58 1.70
C ILE A 47 -22.85 8.84 0.73
N PRO A 48 -22.35 7.86 -0.04
CA PRO A 48 -23.18 7.06 -0.93
C PRO A 48 -24.25 6.30 -0.16
N ASP A 49 -25.48 6.27 -0.69
CA ASP A 49 -26.53 5.43 -0.13
C ASP A 49 -26.14 3.94 -0.27
N PRO A 50 -26.02 3.18 0.84
CA PRO A 50 -25.67 1.77 0.76
C PRO A 50 -26.73 0.90 0.07
N GLN A 51 -27.96 1.38 -0.11
CA GLN A 51 -29.04 0.66 -0.80
C GLN A 51 -29.15 1.00 -2.29
N ASP A 52 -28.47 2.06 -2.75
CA ASP A 52 -28.42 2.40 -4.18
C ASP A 52 -27.56 1.35 -4.91
N PRO A 53 -28.12 0.63 -5.92
CA PRO A 53 -27.35 -0.30 -6.73
C PRO A 53 -26.08 0.31 -7.33
N ALA A 54 -26.07 1.61 -7.62
CA ALA A 54 -24.89 2.30 -8.13
C ALA A 54 -23.70 2.29 -7.15
N THR A 55 -23.94 2.19 -5.84
CA THR A 55 -22.88 2.07 -4.81
C THR A 55 -22.16 0.73 -4.92
N PHE A 56 -22.90 -0.34 -5.19
CA PHE A 56 -22.31 -1.65 -5.50
C PHE A 56 -21.58 -1.62 -6.85
N GLU A 57 -22.22 -1.07 -7.90
CA GLU A 57 -21.63 -1.04 -9.24
C GLU A 57 -20.32 -0.24 -9.31
N ARG A 58 -20.24 0.92 -8.63
CA ARG A 58 -18.98 1.70 -8.53
C ARG A 58 -17.88 0.98 -7.75
N SER A 59 -18.25 0.01 -6.91
CA SER A 59 -17.28 -0.77 -6.11
C SER A 59 -16.72 -1.99 -6.84
N LYS A 60 -17.14 -2.22 -8.09
CA LYS A 60 -16.58 -3.29 -8.93
C LYS A 60 -15.21 -2.88 -9.47
N LEU A 61 -14.29 -3.84 -9.49
CA LEU A 61 -12.97 -3.67 -10.07
C LEU A 61 -13.06 -3.51 -11.59
N LYS A 62 -12.32 -2.54 -12.11
CA LYS A 62 -12.14 -2.31 -13.55
C LYS A 62 -10.92 -3.09 -14.03
N TRP A 63 -11.16 -4.26 -14.63
CA TRP A 63 -10.06 -5.17 -14.99
C TRP A 63 -9.26 -4.72 -16.21
N ASP A 64 -9.82 -3.82 -17.01
CA ASP A 64 -9.16 -3.21 -18.17
C ASP A 64 -8.01 -2.27 -17.77
N GLU A 65 -8.02 -1.71 -16.57
CA GLU A 65 -6.96 -0.78 -16.11
C GLU A 65 -5.68 -1.49 -15.61
N VAL A 66 -5.75 -2.81 -15.35
CA VAL A 66 -4.74 -3.56 -14.55
C VAL A 66 -3.32 -3.50 -15.12
N ASP A 67 -3.19 -3.49 -16.45
CA ASP A 67 -1.90 -3.51 -17.15
C ASP A 67 -1.53 -2.12 -17.74
N GLU A 68 -2.32 -1.09 -17.46
CA GLU A 68 -2.15 0.23 -18.03
C GLU A 68 -1.24 1.12 -17.15
N GLY A 69 -0.23 1.74 -17.76
CA GLY A 69 0.59 2.79 -17.11
C GLY A 69 1.10 2.43 -15.71
N ASP A 70 0.78 3.27 -14.73
CA ASP A 70 1.20 3.08 -13.34
C ASP A 70 0.53 1.87 -12.66
N HIS A 71 -0.66 1.44 -13.10
CA HIS A 71 -1.31 0.22 -12.58
C HIS A 71 -0.46 -1.01 -12.90
N GLY A 72 -0.06 -1.16 -14.17
CA GLY A 72 0.82 -2.24 -14.61
C GLY A 72 2.19 -2.19 -13.94
N ARG A 73 2.76 -0.98 -13.77
CA ARG A 73 4.03 -0.79 -13.06
C ARG A 73 3.94 -1.24 -11.59
N LEU A 74 2.87 -0.87 -10.88
CA LEU A 74 2.66 -1.28 -9.49
C LEU A 74 2.42 -2.79 -9.39
N ARG A 75 1.64 -3.36 -10.32
CA ARG A 75 1.41 -4.81 -10.40
C ARG A 75 2.70 -5.59 -10.54
N ALA A 76 3.59 -5.16 -11.43
CA ALA A 76 4.90 -5.78 -11.59
C ALA A 76 5.75 -5.68 -10.31
N PHE A 77 5.68 -4.53 -9.61
CA PHE A 77 6.37 -4.34 -8.33
C PHE A 77 5.83 -5.28 -7.24
N TYR A 78 4.49 -5.41 -7.10
CA TYR A 78 3.87 -6.36 -6.18
C TYR A 78 4.24 -7.81 -6.49
N GLN A 79 4.27 -8.20 -7.76
CA GLN A 79 4.73 -9.54 -8.18
C GLN A 79 6.19 -9.78 -7.76
N GLY A 80 7.07 -8.78 -7.92
CA GLY A 80 8.44 -8.82 -7.44
C GLY A 80 8.54 -9.00 -5.93
N LEU A 81 7.75 -8.25 -5.15
CA LEU A 81 7.70 -8.38 -3.69
C LEU A 81 7.22 -9.76 -3.24
N ILE A 82 6.19 -10.30 -3.88
CA ILE A 82 5.65 -11.64 -3.58
C ILE A 82 6.68 -12.71 -3.93
N ALA A 83 7.39 -12.56 -5.05
CA ALA A 83 8.47 -13.47 -5.42
C ALA A 83 9.60 -13.47 -4.37
N LEU A 84 10.06 -12.28 -3.95
CA LEU A 84 11.08 -12.12 -2.91
C LEU A 84 10.63 -12.67 -1.56
N ARG A 85 9.35 -12.50 -1.19
CA ARG A 85 8.79 -13.01 0.07
C ARG A 85 8.95 -14.52 0.26
N ASN A 86 9.12 -15.28 -0.81
CA ASN A 86 9.34 -16.73 -0.75
C ASN A 86 10.80 -17.12 -0.47
N ASP A 87 11.74 -16.17 -0.45
CA ASP A 87 13.12 -16.43 -0.07
C ASP A 87 13.19 -16.82 1.42
N PRO A 88 13.95 -17.87 1.80
CA PRO A 88 14.06 -18.31 3.19
C PRO A 88 14.46 -17.22 4.18
N ASP A 89 15.33 -16.28 3.76
CA ASP A 89 15.75 -15.18 4.62
C ASP A 89 14.59 -14.22 4.90
N LEU A 90 13.73 -13.96 3.91
CA LEU A 90 12.56 -13.08 4.06
C LEU A 90 11.33 -13.80 4.64
N ALA A 91 11.28 -15.13 4.52
CA ALA A 91 10.22 -15.97 5.06
C ALA A 91 10.43 -16.36 6.54
N ASP A 92 11.59 -16.04 7.11
CA ASP A 92 11.90 -16.29 8.52
C ASP A 92 10.86 -15.62 9.45
N PRO A 93 10.11 -16.41 10.25
CA PRO A 93 9.07 -15.87 11.12
C PRO A 93 9.62 -15.22 12.40
N TRP A 94 10.90 -15.40 12.71
CA TRP A 94 11.47 -14.97 13.98
C TRP A 94 11.82 -13.47 13.94
N LEU A 95 11.34 -12.72 14.95
CA LEU A 95 11.49 -11.25 14.99
C LEU A 95 12.83 -10.80 15.56
N ASP A 96 13.49 -11.63 16.37
CA ASP A 96 14.82 -11.38 16.93
C ASP A 96 15.94 -11.41 15.87
N HIS A 97 15.69 -12.03 14.72
CA HIS A 97 16.57 -11.98 13.55
C HIS A 97 16.35 -10.72 12.68
N LEU A 98 15.37 -9.89 13.03
CA LEU A 98 15.08 -8.62 12.35
C LEU A 98 15.86 -7.48 13.01
N GLN A 99 16.52 -6.65 12.21
CA GLN A 99 17.11 -5.40 12.68
C GLN A 99 16.43 -4.21 12.00
N ILE A 100 16.07 -3.21 12.80
CA ILE A 100 15.42 -1.99 12.32
C ILE A 100 16.27 -0.79 12.73
N ASP A 101 16.54 0.09 11.76
CA ASP A 101 17.03 1.44 11.99
C ASP A 101 16.07 2.44 11.33
N TYR A 102 16.00 3.66 11.86
CA TYR A 102 15.21 4.74 11.28
C TYR A 102 15.70 6.10 11.76
N ASP A 103 15.28 7.14 11.04
CA ASP A 103 15.39 8.53 11.46
C ASP A 103 14.03 9.19 11.24
N GLU A 104 13.41 9.67 12.32
CA GLU A 104 12.08 10.27 12.29
C GLU A 104 12.09 11.65 11.62
N ASP A 105 13.15 12.44 11.83
CA ASP A 105 13.30 13.78 11.27
C ASP A 105 13.66 13.70 9.78
N ALA A 106 14.58 12.81 9.42
CA ALA A 106 14.96 12.56 8.02
C ALA A 106 13.99 11.63 7.28
N ARG A 107 12.99 11.06 7.99
CA ARG A 107 11.88 10.27 7.43
C ARG A 107 12.32 9.03 6.65
N TRP A 108 13.38 8.34 7.07
CA TRP A 108 13.77 7.06 6.47
C TRP A 108 13.61 5.89 7.43
N PHE A 109 13.36 4.72 6.86
CA PHE A 109 13.21 3.44 7.57
C PHE A 109 14.06 2.38 6.89
N LEU A 110 14.73 1.55 7.67
CA LEU A 110 15.58 0.48 7.19
C LEU A 110 15.33 -0.80 7.98
N MET A 111 15.01 -1.87 7.26
CA MET A 111 14.86 -3.21 7.82
C MET A 111 15.93 -4.12 7.24
N ARG A 112 16.64 -4.88 8.09
CA ARG A 112 17.56 -5.93 7.68
C ARG A 112 17.08 -7.28 8.17
N ARG A 113 17.14 -8.28 7.29
CA ARG A 113 16.77 -9.67 7.58
C ARG A 113 17.57 -10.61 6.67
N GLY A 114 18.38 -11.49 7.26
CA GLY A 114 19.27 -12.38 6.52
C GLY A 114 20.18 -11.59 5.58
N ALA A 115 20.26 -12.00 4.32
CA ALA A 115 21.02 -11.31 3.28
C ALA A 115 20.31 -10.10 2.66
N PHE A 116 19.14 -9.68 3.18
CA PHE A 116 18.35 -8.60 2.59
C PHE A 116 18.26 -7.37 3.48
N ALA A 117 18.23 -6.22 2.84
CA ALA A 117 17.86 -4.95 3.44
C ALA A 117 16.74 -4.28 2.64
N ILE A 118 15.75 -3.71 3.33
CA ILE A 118 14.67 -2.92 2.74
C ILE A 118 14.82 -1.49 3.26
N ALA A 119 15.19 -0.57 2.36
CA ALA A 119 15.35 0.85 2.66
C ALA A 119 14.18 1.63 2.06
N CYS A 120 13.52 2.44 2.88
CA CYS A 120 12.38 3.26 2.50
C CYS A 120 12.64 4.73 2.81
N ASN A 121 12.32 5.61 1.85
CA ASN A 121 12.19 7.04 2.08
C ASN A 121 10.69 7.39 2.21
N LEU A 122 10.29 7.80 3.41
CA LEU A 122 8.91 8.19 3.74
C LEU A 122 8.72 9.72 3.66
N GLY A 123 9.75 10.46 3.28
CA GLY A 123 9.73 11.90 3.04
C GLY A 123 9.62 12.25 1.56
N GLU A 124 9.51 13.56 1.29
CA GLU A 124 9.36 14.11 -0.06
C GLU A 124 10.71 14.40 -0.74
N LYS A 125 11.79 14.53 0.05
CA LYS A 125 13.12 14.91 -0.41
C LYS A 125 14.05 13.70 -0.41
N ASP A 126 15.08 13.77 -1.24
CA ASP A 126 16.16 12.79 -1.24
C ASP A 126 16.75 12.59 0.15
N VAL A 127 17.09 11.34 0.48
CA VAL A 127 17.72 10.98 1.74
C VAL A 127 18.76 9.88 1.55
N ASP A 128 19.88 9.97 2.29
CA ASP A 128 20.90 8.94 2.30
C ASP A 128 20.59 7.96 3.45
N VAL A 129 20.32 6.70 3.10
CA VAL A 129 20.08 5.62 4.06
C VAL A 129 21.37 4.83 4.25
N PRO A 130 21.84 4.55 5.49
CA PRO A 130 23.14 3.93 5.76
C PRO A 130 23.15 2.42 5.48
N VAL A 131 23.00 2.07 4.20
CA VAL A 131 23.03 0.72 3.66
C VAL A 131 23.54 0.75 2.23
N THR A 132 24.27 -0.29 1.82
CA THR A 132 24.68 -0.52 0.44
C THR A 132 24.51 -1.99 0.10
N GLY A 133 24.53 -2.34 -1.18
CA GLY A 133 24.35 -3.71 -1.66
C GLY A 133 23.91 -3.75 -3.11
N GLN A 134 23.51 -4.93 -3.58
CA GLN A 134 22.95 -5.10 -4.91
C GLN A 134 21.43 -4.84 -4.88
N ALA A 135 20.96 -3.85 -5.62
CA ALA A 135 19.52 -3.65 -5.80
C ALA A 135 18.87 -4.85 -6.53
N VAL A 136 17.85 -5.45 -5.90
CA VAL A 136 17.10 -6.58 -6.46
C VAL A 136 15.66 -6.20 -6.83
N LEU A 137 15.09 -5.19 -6.18
CA LEU A 137 13.79 -4.63 -6.53
C LEU A 137 13.71 -3.18 -6.06
N THR A 138 13.25 -2.28 -6.91
CA THR A 138 13.17 -0.84 -6.61
C THR A 138 11.83 -0.26 -7.01
N TRP A 139 11.35 0.68 -6.19
CA TRP A 139 10.35 1.67 -6.57
C TRP A 139 11.01 3.04 -6.48
N GLY A 140 11.36 3.59 -7.64
CA GLY A 140 12.24 4.76 -7.75
C GLY A 140 13.62 4.37 -8.30
N GLU A 141 14.51 5.36 -8.39
CA GLU A 141 15.86 5.24 -8.94
C GLU A 141 16.88 5.51 -7.82
N PRO A 142 17.31 4.47 -7.07
CA PRO A 142 18.31 4.67 -6.01
C PRO A 142 19.69 4.95 -6.60
N ASP A 143 20.48 5.78 -5.92
CA ASP A 143 21.92 5.93 -6.17
C ASP A 143 22.70 5.14 -5.11
N LEU A 144 23.32 4.04 -5.55
CA LEU A 144 24.01 3.08 -4.68
C LEU A 144 25.46 3.54 -4.44
N GLY A 145 25.67 4.22 -3.33
CA GLY A 145 26.98 4.65 -2.88
C GLY A 145 27.78 3.55 -2.17
N ALA A 146 29.04 3.87 -1.84
CA ALA A 146 29.94 2.94 -1.14
C ALA A 146 29.49 2.66 0.32
N ASP A 147 28.93 3.68 0.99
CA ASP A 147 28.57 3.61 2.42
C ASP A 147 27.07 3.80 2.67
N ALA A 148 26.33 4.32 1.68
CA ALA A 148 24.92 4.66 1.79
C ALA A 148 24.21 4.52 0.43
N THR A 149 22.90 4.37 0.49
CA THR A 149 22.01 4.36 -0.68
C THR A 149 21.15 5.63 -0.63
N ARG A 150 21.28 6.48 -1.63
CA ARG A 150 20.46 7.67 -1.77
C ARG A 150 19.12 7.30 -2.40
N LEU A 151 18.04 7.68 -1.75
CA LEU A 151 16.68 7.38 -2.14
C LEU A 151 15.93 8.68 -2.44
N GLY A 152 15.27 8.77 -3.59
CA GLY A 152 14.34 9.85 -3.90
C GLY A 152 13.12 9.84 -2.97
N GLY A 153 12.32 10.92 -2.97
CA GLY A 153 11.10 10.99 -2.16
C GLY A 153 10.13 9.85 -2.45
N HIS A 154 9.46 9.34 -1.41
CA HIS A 154 8.47 8.25 -1.50
C HIS A 154 8.95 7.01 -2.28
N SER A 155 10.22 6.64 -2.09
CA SER A 155 10.86 5.53 -2.80
C SER A 155 11.19 4.37 -1.85
N VAL A 156 11.36 3.18 -2.41
CA VAL A 156 11.81 1.99 -1.66
C VAL A 156 12.78 1.18 -2.51
N THR A 157 13.77 0.57 -1.87
CA THR A 157 14.70 -0.35 -2.51
C THR A 157 14.96 -1.55 -1.61
N VAL A 158 14.85 -2.73 -2.21
CA VAL A 158 15.30 -3.99 -1.62
C VAL A 158 16.71 -4.27 -2.15
N LEU A 159 17.65 -4.40 -1.22
CA LEU A 159 19.06 -4.69 -1.46
C LEU A 159 19.38 -6.10 -0.99
N LYS A 160 20.30 -6.76 -1.67
CA LYS A 160 21.04 -7.90 -1.15
C LYS A 160 22.39 -7.43 -0.63
N THR A 161 22.65 -7.61 0.65
CA THR A 161 23.81 -7.07 1.40
C THR A 161 24.84 -8.14 1.73
#